data_AF-A0A7V3CXH3-F1
#
_entry.id   AF-A0A7V3CXH3-F1
#
_cell.length_a   1.000
_cell.length_b   1.000
_cell.length_c   1.000
_cell.angle_alpha   90.00
_cell.angle_beta   90.00
_cell.angle_gamma   90.00
#
_symmetry.space_group_name_H-M   'P 1'
#
loop_
_entity.id
_entity.type
_entity.pdbx_description
1 polymer ?
#
loop_
_entity_poly.entity_id
_entity_poly.type
_entity_poly.pdbx_seq_one_letter_code
_entity_poly.pdbx_strand_id
1 'polypeptide(L)'
;MTHGVRRIPSGFSFIDKNWGGIYRGGSYMVIGPRKSGRTLLGLQMAMESAKSSEVCLYFTLMRPKDLMIQAASLNFDIQSYMN
;
A
#
# COMPACT_ATOMS: atom_id res chain seq x y z
N MET A 1 0.58 -27.57 -16.39
CA MET A 1 0.89 -26.68 -15.24
C MET A 1 0.53 -25.26 -15.64
N THR A 2 -0.71 -24.83 -15.37
CA THR A 2 -1.13 -23.45 -15.64
C THR A 2 -0.47 -22.54 -14.62
N HIS A 3 0.62 -21.89 -15.02
CA HIS A 3 1.33 -20.89 -14.22
C HIS A 3 0.48 -19.63 -14.13
N GLY A 4 -0.57 -19.67 -13.29
CA GLY A 4 -1.42 -18.52 -13.04
C GLY A 4 -0.61 -17.39 -12.40
N VAL A 5 -0.88 -16.15 -12.82
CA VAL A 5 -0.23 -14.98 -12.21
C VAL A 5 -0.64 -14.90 -10.73
N ARG A 6 0.33 -15.04 -9.83
CA ARG A 6 0.11 -15.01 -8.37
C ARG A 6 -0.52 -13.67 -7.98
N ARG A 7 -1.59 -13.70 -7.18
CA ARG A 7 -2.15 -12.51 -6.52
C ARG A 7 -1.62 -12.38 -5.09
N ILE A 8 -1.54 -11.15 -4.61
CA ILE A 8 -1.15 -10.79 -3.25
C ILE A 8 -2.22 -9.87 -2.63
N PRO A 9 -2.39 -9.92 -1.29
CA PRO A 9 -3.26 -8.97 -0.60
C PRO A 9 -2.84 -7.54 -0.93
N SER A 10 -3.83 -6.70 -1.23
CA SER A 10 -3.62 -5.27 -1.48
C SER A 10 -3.67 -4.43 -0.20
N GLY A 11 -4.25 -4.98 0.87
CA GLY A 11 -4.55 -4.25 2.10
C GLY A 11 -5.88 -3.50 2.04
N PHE A 12 -6.60 -3.57 0.92
CA PHE A 12 -7.94 -2.99 0.77
C PHE A 12 -8.99 -4.07 0.72
N SER A 13 -9.86 -4.09 1.73
CA SER A 13 -10.98 -5.03 1.77
C SER A 13 -11.82 -5.02 0.50
N PHE A 14 -12.01 -3.85 -0.12
CA PHE A 14 -12.73 -3.74 -1.39
C PHE A 14 -12.03 -4.50 -2.54
N ILE A 15 -10.72 -4.35 -2.71
CA ILE A 15 -9.96 -5.03 -3.77
C ILE A 15 -9.83 -6.52 -3.45
N ASP A 16 -9.48 -6.83 -2.20
CA ASP A 16 -9.19 -8.20 -1.78
C ASP A 16 -10.46 -9.07 -1.83
N LYS A 17 -11.63 -8.54 -1.47
CA LYS A 17 -12.90 -9.29 -1.54
C LYS A 17 -13.45 -9.42 -2.96
N ASN A 18 -13.37 -8.37 -3.78
CA ASN A 18 -13.98 -8.39 -5.12
C ASN A 18 -13.07 -9.02 -6.18
N TRP A 19 -11.75 -8.90 -6.04
CA TRP A 19 -10.78 -9.33 -7.06
C TRP A 19 -9.76 -10.35 -6.55
N GLY A 20 -9.76 -10.67 -5.25
CA GLY A 20 -8.79 -11.60 -4.66
C GLY A 20 -7.39 -11.01 -4.55
N GLY A 21 -7.28 -9.68 -4.52
CA GLY A 21 -6.03 -8.93 -4.42
C GLY A 21 -5.50 -8.44 -5.76
N ILE A 22 -4.22 -8.06 -5.76
CA ILE A 22 -3.50 -7.55 -6.95
C ILE A 22 -2.51 -8.59 -7.47
N TYR A 23 -2.25 -8.61 -8.77
CA TYR A 23 -1.20 -9.45 -9.36
C TYR A 23 0.20 -9.03 -8.90
N ARG A 24 0.98 -10.01 -8.44
CA ARG A 24 2.40 -9.86 -8.10
C ARG A 24 3.20 -9.54 -9.36
N GLY A 25 4.04 -8.52 -9.30
CA GLY A 25 4.80 -8.02 -10.45
C GLY A 25 4.00 -7.13 -11.40
N GLY A 26 2.72 -6.86 -11.11
CA GLY A 26 1.91 -5.88 -11.85
C GLY A 26 2.29 -4.44 -11.48
N SER A 27 2.07 -3.52 -12.43
CA SER A 27 2.15 -2.08 -12.18
C SER A 27 0.74 -1.48 -12.16
N TYR A 28 0.44 -0.65 -11.16
CA TYR A 28 -0.88 -0.07 -10.94
C TYR A 28 -0.79 1.45 -10.86
N MET A 29 -1.77 2.12 -11.46
CA MET A 29 -1.90 3.57 -11.42
C MET A 29 -3.20 3.96 -10.72
N VAL A 30 -3.11 4.81 -9.70
CA VAL A 30 -4.27 5.32 -8.96
C VAL A 30 -4.53 6.76 -9.37
N ILE A 31 -5.68 7.00 -10.00
CA ILE A 31 -6.09 8.31 -10.50
C ILE A 31 -7.29 8.82 -9.70
N GLY A 32 -7.30 10.11 -9.38
CA GLY A 32 -8.41 10.73 -8.66
C GLY A 32 -8.16 12.21 -8.36
N PRO A 33 -9.20 12.96 -7.95
CA PRO A 33 -9.09 14.36 -7.62
C PRO A 33 -8.15 14.61 -6.43
N ARG A 34 -7.87 15.88 -6.13
CA ARG A 34 -7.13 16.24 -4.92
C ARG A 34 -7.92 15.79 -3.69
N LYS A 35 -7.22 15.31 -2.66
CA LYS A 35 -7.80 14.80 -1.40
C LYS A 35 -8.69 13.55 -1.53
N SER A 36 -8.65 12.83 -2.66
CA SER A 36 -9.39 11.57 -2.83
C SER A 36 -8.76 10.34 -2.14
N GLY A 37 -7.81 10.54 -1.21
CA GLY A 37 -7.16 9.44 -0.48
C GLY A 37 -6.04 8.68 -1.22
N ARG A 38 -5.54 9.19 -2.35
CA ARG A 38 -4.47 8.50 -3.12
C ARG A 38 -3.21 8.19 -2.30
N THR A 39 -2.77 9.12 -1.46
CA THR A 39 -1.61 8.89 -0.59
C THR A 39 -1.91 7.85 0.50
N LEU A 40 -3.11 7.90 1.08
CA LEU A 40 -3.55 6.91 2.07
C LEU A 40 -3.60 5.52 1.44
N LEU A 41 -3.98 5.42 0.16
CA LEU A 41 -3.95 4.17 -0.60
C LEU A 41 -2.50 3.65 -0.71
N GLY A 42 -1.54 4.50 -1.12
CA GLY A 42 -0.13 4.09 -1.12
C GLY A 42 0.37 3.63 0.26
N LEU A 43 0.00 4.34 1.33
CA LEU A 43 0.41 4.01 2.70
C LEU A 43 -0.19 2.70 3.21
N GLN A 44 -1.46 2.42 2.90
CA GLN A 44 -2.11 1.15 3.25
C GLN A 44 -1.40 -0.03 2.57
N MET A 45 -0.98 0.12 1.30
CA MET A 45 -0.18 -0.92 0.62
C MET A 45 1.18 -1.12 1.27
N ALA A 46 1.85 -0.05 1.69
CA ALA A 46 3.11 -0.14 2.42
C ALA A 46 2.94 -0.84 3.77
N MET A 47 1.87 -0.52 4.50
CA MET A 47 1.51 -1.20 5.75
C MET A 47 1.25 -2.70 5.53
N GLU A 48 0.51 -3.07 4.49
CA GLU A 48 0.23 -4.48 4.19
C GLU A 48 1.51 -5.25 3.83
N SER A 49 2.41 -4.59 3.09
CA SER A 49 3.73 -5.16 2.76
C SER A 49 4.56 -5.39 4.02
N ALA A 50 4.60 -4.41 4.92
CA ALA A 50 5.30 -4.51 6.20
C ALA A 50 4.73 -5.61 7.09
N LYS A 51 3.40 -5.72 7.19
CA LYS A 51 2.71 -6.81 7.92
C LYS A 51 3.01 -8.19 7.33
N SER A 52 3.18 -8.26 6.02
CA SER A 52 3.53 -9.48 5.30
C SER A 52 5.03 -9.83 5.36
N SER A 53 5.83 -9.08 6.13
CA SER A 53 7.29 -9.22 6.19
C SER A 53 7.98 -9.11 4.81
N GLU A 54 7.38 -8.34 3.90
CA GLU A 54 7.92 -8.02 2.58
C GLU A 54 8.61 -6.65 2.62
N VAL A 55 9.63 -6.46 1.78
CA VAL A 55 10.35 -5.19 1.68
C VAL A 55 9.57 -4.21 0.81
N CYS A 56 9.29 -3.02 1.34
CA CYS A 56 8.61 -1.94 0.63
C CYS A 56 9.50 -0.70 0.51
N LEU A 57 9.68 -0.20 -0.71
CA LEU A 57 10.28 1.11 -0.96
C LEU A 57 9.17 2.13 -1.24
N TYR A 58 9.05 3.12 -0.37
CA TYR A 58 8.04 4.18 -0.50
C TYR A 58 8.68 5.50 -0.92
N PHE A 59 8.50 5.88 -2.19
CA PHE A 59 8.99 7.16 -2.70
C PHE A 59 7.93 8.25 -2.54
N THR A 60 8.33 9.39 -1.97
CA THR A 60 7.44 10.54 -1.80
C THR A 60 8.20 11.85 -1.92
N LEU A 61 7.51 12.88 -2.41
CA LEU A 61 7.98 14.27 -2.39
C LEU A 61 7.53 15.00 -1.11
N MET A 62 6.79 14.31 -0.23
CA MET A 62 6.28 14.88 1.00
C MET A 62 7.37 14.93 2.07
N ARG A 63 7.32 15.94 2.94
CA ARG A 63 8.21 16.00 4.11
C ARG A 63 7.93 14.79 5.02
N PRO A 64 8.97 14.16 5.61
CA PRO A 64 8.79 12.97 6.44
C PRO A 64 7.72 13.12 7.54
N LYS A 65 7.68 14.28 8.22
CA LYS A 65 6.70 14.57 9.28
C LYS A 65 5.25 14.53 8.77
N ASP A 66 4.98 15.09 7.60
CA ASP A 66 3.62 15.12 7.05
C ASP A 66 3.18 13.70 6.63
N LEU A 67 4.12 12.91 6.10
CA LEU A 67 3.85 11.51 5.75
C LEU A 67 3.51 10.69 6.99
N MET A 68 4.28 10.85 8.07
CA MET A 68 4.03 10.17 9.34
C MET A 68 2.65 10.53 9.92
N ILE A 69 2.23 11.79 9.83
CA ILE A 69 0.88 12.21 10.26
C ILE A 69 -0.21 11.50 9.45
N GLN A 70 -0.05 11.39 8.13
CA GLN A 70 -1.02 10.68 7.29
C GLN A 70 -1.05 9.18 7.60
N ALA A 71 0.10 8.57 7.87
CA ALA A 71 0.18 7.15 8.21
C ALA A 71 -0.42 6.85 9.59
N ALA A 72 -0.23 7.74 10.56
CA ALA A 72 -0.85 7.63 11.88
C ALA A 72 -2.39 7.59 11.79
N SER A 73 -3.00 8.25 10.80
CA SER A 73 -4.46 8.16 10.56
C SER A 73 -4.94 6.75 10.16
N LEU A 74 -4.02 5.88 9.73
CA LEU A 74 -4.28 4.47 9.41
C LEU A 74 -3.83 3.52 10.53
N ASN A 75 -3.44 4.05 11.70
CA ASN A 75 -2.75 3.30 12.75
C ASN A 75 -1.45 2.63 12.24
N PHE A 76 -0.80 3.26 11.26
CA PHE A 76 0.46 2.79 10.71
C PHE A 76 1.62 3.63 11.25
N ASP A 77 2.29 3.12 12.27
CA ASP A 77 3.55 3.70 12.74
C ASP A 77 4.69 3.27 11.81
N ILE A 78 4.90 4.04 10.73
CA ILE A 78 5.93 3.72 9.73
C ILE A 78 7.31 3.59 10.39
N GLN A 79 7.59 4.40 11.41
CA GLN A 79 8.93 4.45 12.00
C GLN A 79 9.31 3.13 12.67
N SER A 80 8.34 2.42 13.27
CA SER A 80 8.54 1.07 13.82
C SER A 80 8.90 0.00 12.78
N TYR A 81 8.65 0.27 11.50
CA TYR A 81 8.95 -0.64 10.38
C TYR A 81 10.15 -0.17 9.53
N MET A 82 10.76 0.97 9.86
CA MET A 82 12.00 1.42 9.22
C MET A 82 13.18 0.80 9.98
N ASN A 83 13.77 -0.26 9.41
CA ASN A 83 15.03 -0.84 9.90
C ASN A 83 16.19 0.16 9.78
#